data_AF-A0A7K2LUQ7-F1
#
_entry.id   AF-A0A7K2LUQ7-F1
#
_cell.length_a   1.000
_cell.length_b   1.000
_cell.length_c   1.000
_cell.angle_alpha   90.00
_cell.angle_beta   90.00
_cell.angle_gamma   90.00
#
_symmetry.space_group_name_H-M   'P 1'
#
loop_
_entity.id
_entity.type
_entity.pdbx_description
1 polymer ?
#
loop_
_entity_poly.entity_id
_entity_poly.type
_entity_poly.pdbx_seq_one_letter_code
_entity_poly.pdbx_strand_id
1 'polypeptide(L)'
;MSLIATLARLEAVHSGRAQPAATVRHRHLSDRPLVFVPLTTAGEAGAPLGALVGTDRDAPRLLAVPQPRDRDLRFAFLAELADVMLPYVDSFAESVEAAERTETDPETGKRVKVEVELCADAPQLIVPSRAGIDFVRLLGRSMRFRRTAEQDPETPHPAPPRVPLLGRWLTHFGERARVPGSSLLLALSDVLARHWTTGQSGLEDQHLGALLAWIAPPDGGSGAEAALRAELERDTAGQLLCPPAGPATDPAFDNKLLAPAIERYDRARQALAAAEDGMAADDRLGAVTAAERDILALVEKCALPTW
;
A
#
# COMPACT_ATOMS: atom_id res chain seq x y z
N MET A 1 -25.90 8.44 -12.96
CA MET A 1 -24.92 9.08 -13.86
C MET A 1 -25.56 10.27 -14.52
N SER A 2 -24.83 11.37 -14.71
CA SER A 2 -25.33 12.52 -15.49
C SER A 2 -25.29 12.19 -16.98
N LEU A 3 -26.07 12.92 -17.80
CA LEU A 3 -26.03 12.81 -19.27
C LEU A 3 -24.61 13.04 -19.81
N ILE A 4 -23.89 14.01 -19.23
CA ILE A 4 -22.52 14.35 -19.61
C ILE A 4 -21.57 13.16 -19.39
N ALA A 5 -21.68 12.47 -18.25
CA ALA A 5 -20.85 11.30 -17.97
C ALA A 5 -21.16 10.14 -18.94
N THR A 6 -22.43 9.96 -19.32
CA THR A 6 -22.83 8.96 -20.31
C THR A 6 -22.26 9.30 -21.69
N LEU A 7 -22.34 10.56 -22.12
CA LEU A 7 -21.79 11.01 -23.40
C LEU A 7 -20.28 10.81 -23.46
N ALA A 8 -19.55 11.26 -22.44
CA ALA A 8 -18.09 11.11 -22.38
C ALA A 8 -17.65 9.63 -22.43
N ARG A 9 -18.43 8.73 -21.83
CA ARG A 9 -18.19 7.27 -21.92
C ARG A 9 -18.41 6.74 -23.34
N LEU A 10 -19.48 7.18 -24.02
CA LEU A 10 -19.72 6.80 -25.42
C LEU A 10 -18.63 7.34 -26.34
N GLU A 11 -18.19 8.57 -26.12
CA GLU A 11 -17.05 9.18 -26.83
C GLU A 11 -15.75 8.42 -26.55
N ALA A 12 -15.53 7.97 -25.32
CA ALA A 12 -14.36 7.15 -25.00
C ALA A 12 -14.36 5.84 -25.78
N VAL A 13 -15.50 5.13 -25.80
CA VAL A 13 -15.65 3.89 -26.59
C VAL A 13 -15.48 4.16 -28.09
N HIS A 14 -16.09 5.23 -28.61
CA HIS A 14 -16.04 5.56 -30.04
C HIS A 14 -14.63 5.95 -30.50
N SER A 15 -13.93 6.76 -29.73
CA SER A 15 -12.57 7.22 -30.05
C SER A 15 -11.48 6.21 -29.68
N GLY A 16 -11.83 5.20 -28.87
CA GLY A 16 -10.88 4.25 -28.31
C GLY A 16 -9.91 4.88 -27.30
N ARG A 17 -10.23 6.03 -26.69
CA ARG A 17 -9.37 6.73 -25.72
C ARG A 17 -10.17 7.34 -24.59
N ALA A 18 -9.61 7.39 -23.39
CA ALA A 18 -10.29 8.05 -22.27
C ALA A 18 -10.52 9.54 -22.58
N GLN A 19 -11.68 10.06 -22.18
CA GLN A 19 -12.02 11.48 -22.34
C GLN A 19 -11.66 12.26 -21.08
N PRO A 20 -11.03 13.45 -21.19
CA PRO A 20 -10.84 14.33 -20.05
C PRO A 20 -12.19 14.71 -19.41
N ALA A 21 -12.32 14.50 -18.11
CA ALA A 21 -13.52 14.81 -17.32
C ALA A 21 -13.37 16.07 -16.46
N ALA A 22 -12.15 16.58 -16.31
CA ALA A 22 -11.83 17.76 -15.52
C ALA A 22 -10.74 18.60 -16.20
N THR A 23 -10.85 19.92 -16.07
CA THR A 23 -9.85 20.88 -16.59
C THR A 23 -8.84 21.32 -15.53
N VAL A 24 -9.10 21.00 -14.26
CA VAL A 24 -8.25 21.34 -13.12
C VAL A 24 -8.09 20.13 -12.20
N ARG A 25 -7.00 20.15 -11.44
CA ARG A 25 -6.74 19.15 -10.40
C ARG A 25 -7.57 19.47 -9.16
N HIS A 26 -8.59 18.66 -8.88
CA HIS A 26 -9.51 18.89 -7.75
C HIS A 26 -9.01 18.39 -6.39
N ARG A 27 -7.90 17.64 -6.37
CA ARG A 27 -7.26 17.12 -5.16
C ARG A 27 -5.83 17.62 -5.07
N HIS A 28 -5.44 18.12 -3.91
CA HIS A 28 -4.05 18.44 -3.67
C HIS A 28 -3.21 17.16 -3.78
N LEU A 29 -2.13 17.23 -4.54
CA LEU A 29 -1.07 16.23 -4.54
C LEU A 29 0.16 16.93 -3.99
N SER A 30 0.70 16.37 -2.92
CA SER A 30 1.96 16.83 -2.32
C SER A 30 3.09 16.64 -3.33
N ASP A 31 4.16 17.43 -3.18
CA ASP A 31 5.39 17.26 -3.98
C ASP A 31 6.22 16.04 -3.53
N ARG A 32 5.95 15.50 -2.33
CA ARG A 32 6.63 14.32 -1.77
C ARG A 32 5.64 13.32 -1.15
N PRO A 33 4.63 12.83 -1.89
CA PRO A 33 3.68 11.89 -1.33
C PRO A 33 4.39 10.59 -0.99
N LEU A 34 4.03 9.98 0.13
CA LEU A 34 4.46 8.62 0.45
C LEU A 34 3.57 7.65 -0.33
N VAL A 35 4.15 6.90 -1.24
CA VAL A 35 3.45 5.85 -1.99
C VAL A 35 3.58 4.54 -1.21
N PHE A 36 2.48 3.80 -1.10
CA PHE A 36 2.41 2.50 -0.45
C PHE A 36 1.66 1.51 -1.34
N VAL A 37 2.40 0.53 -1.86
CA VAL A 37 1.89 -0.55 -2.72
C VAL A 37 1.86 -1.85 -1.90
N PRO A 38 0.77 -2.13 -1.16
CA PRO A 38 0.69 -3.33 -0.34
C PRO A 38 0.40 -4.58 -1.17
N LEU A 39 0.90 -5.72 -0.72
CA LEU A 39 0.52 -7.05 -1.17
C LEU A 39 0.10 -7.91 0.02
N THR A 40 -0.91 -8.75 -0.18
CA THR A 40 -1.45 -9.68 0.81
C THR A 40 -1.43 -11.08 0.27
N THR A 41 -1.30 -12.06 1.17
CA THR A 41 -1.38 -13.47 0.76
C THR A 41 -2.85 -13.84 0.51
N ALA A 42 -3.11 -14.56 -0.57
CA ALA A 42 -4.45 -15.10 -0.80
C ALA A 42 -4.92 -15.99 0.36
N GLY A 43 -6.21 -15.86 0.71
CA GLY A 43 -6.87 -16.73 1.68
C GLY A 43 -6.69 -16.38 3.16
N GLU A 44 -5.79 -15.45 3.52
CA GLU A 44 -5.64 -14.97 4.91
C GLU A 44 -5.86 -13.45 4.99
N ALA A 45 -7.05 -13.06 5.45
CA ALA A 45 -7.42 -11.66 5.55
C ALA A 45 -6.46 -10.88 6.47
N GLY A 46 -5.69 -9.96 5.88
CA GLY A 46 -4.79 -9.09 6.63
C GLY A 46 -3.41 -9.67 6.92
N ALA A 47 -3.02 -10.80 6.32
CA ALA A 47 -1.64 -11.26 6.34
C ALA A 47 -0.82 -10.50 5.27
N PRO A 48 0.09 -9.59 5.67
CA PRO A 48 0.95 -8.91 4.72
C PRO A 48 1.88 -9.94 4.06
N LEU A 49 1.97 -9.87 2.74
CA LEU A 49 2.99 -10.58 1.96
C LEU A 49 4.21 -9.70 1.75
N GLY A 50 3.98 -8.42 1.44
CA GLY A 50 5.03 -7.46 1.20
C GLY A 50 4.49 -6.10 0.82
N ALA A 51 5.38 -5.15 0.59
CA ALA A 51 5.04 -3.84 0.05
C ALA A 51 6.24 -3.15 -0.58
N LEU A 52 5.97 -2.30 -1.57
CA LEU A 52 6.86 -1.18 -1.90
C LEU A 52 6.36 0.06 -1.17
N VAL A 53 7.27 0.80 -0.55
CA VAL A 53 6.95 2.03 0.18
C VAL A 53 8.06 3.06 0.03
N GLY A 54 7.71 4.33 -0.18
CA GLY A 54 8.69 5.40 -0.28
C GLY A 54 8.15 6.68 -0.88
N THR A 55 9.02 7.69 -0.97
CA THR A 55 8.72 8.97 -1.65
C THR A 55 9.56 9.15 -2.92
N ASP A 56 10.64 8.36 -3.08
CA ASP A 56 11.54 8.42 -4.23
C ASP A 56 11.14 7.36 -5.27
N ARG A 57 10.78 7.83 -6.46
CA ARG A 57 10.40 6.99 -7.60
C ARG A 57 11.48 5.98 -7.98
N ASP A 58 12.75 6.36 -7.89
CA ASP A 58 13.85 5.53 -8.40
C ASP A 58 14.43 4.61 -7.30
N ALA A 59 13.97 4.76 -6.05
CA ALA A 59 14.47 4.00 -4.90
C ALA A 59 13.35 3.62 -3.91
N PRO A 60 12.34 2.82 -4.32
CA PRO A 60 11.36 2.30 -3.37
C PRO A 60 12.01 1.39 -2.34
N ARG A 61 11.50 1.42 -1.11
CA ARG A 61 11.86 0.41 -0.11
C ARG A 61 10.95 -0.81 -0.24
N LEU A 62 11.56 -1.94 -0.55
CA LEU A 62 10.91 -3.25 -0.58
C LEU A 62 10.89 -3.87 0.82
N LEU A 63 9.70 -4.31 1.24
CA LEU A 63 9.48 -5.11 2.45
C LEU A 63 8.76 -6.41 2.05
N ALA A 64 9.15 -7.55 2.63
CA ALA A 64 8.47 -8.82 2.39
C ALA A 64 8.40 -9.67 3.66
N VAL A 65 7.42 -10.55 3.73
CA VAL A 65 7.25 -11.54 4.79
C VAL A 65 7.52 -12.92 4.20
N PRO A 66 8.69 -13.54 4.48
CA PRO A 66 9.05 -14.84 3.91
C PRO A 66 8.05 -15.96 4.24
N GLN A 67 7.39 -15.89 5.40
CA GLN A 67 6.31 -16.80 5.78
C GLN A 67 5.15 -15.99 6.40
N PRO A 68 4.13 -15.63 5.61
CA PRO A 68 3.01 -14.78 6.05
C PRO A 68 2.20 -15.35 7.23
N ARG A 69 2.26 -16.66 7.48
CA ARG A 69 1.62 -17.31 8.62
C ARG A 69 2.41 -17.15 9.93
N ASP A 70 3.71 -16.90 9.82
CA ASP A 70 4.58 -16.69 10.97
C ASP A 70 4.26 -15.32 11.60
N ARG A 71 3.92 -15.35 12.90
CA ARG A 71 3.52 -14.16 13.64
C ARG A 71 4.71 -13.20 13.81
N ASP A 72 5.89 -13.72 14.10
CA ASP A 72 7.05 -12.90 14.45
C ASP A 72 7.58 -12.20 13.19
N LEU A 73 7.61 -12.90 12.05
CA LEU A 73 7.94 -12.28 10.76
C LEU A 73 6.93 -11.20 10.34
N ARG A 74 5.64 -11.41 10.61
CA ARG A 74 4.63 -10.34 10.39
C ARG A 74 4.90 -9.13 11.26
N PHE A 75 5.25 -9.31 12.53
CA PHE A 75 5.60 -8.18 13.41
C PHE A 75 6.87 -7.47 12.97
N ALA A 76 7.89 -8.21 12.52
CA ALA A 76 9.10 -7.63 11.94
C ALA A 76 8.75 -6.75 10.74
N PHE A 77 7.95 -7.23 9.79
CA PHE A 77 7.47 -6.44 8.66
C PHE A 77 6.72 -5.17 9.09
N LEU A 78 5.81 -5.27 10.07
CA LEU A 78 5.07 -4.11 10.56
C LEU A 78 5.98 -3.10 11.27
N ALA A 79 7.02 -3.57 11.93
CA ALA A 79 8.02 -2.74 12.58
C ALA A 79 8.89 -2.02 11.55
N GLU A 80 9.31 -2.71 10.47
CA GLU A 80 10.04 -2.10 9.35
C GLU A 80 9.17 -1.10 8.57
N LEU A 81 7.89 -1.40 8.37
CA LEU A 81 6.95 -0.45 7.78
C LEU A 81 6.84 0.81 8.66
N ALA A 82 6.78 0.65 9.98
CA ALA A 82 6.79 1.78 10.91
C ALA A 82 8.09 2.59 10.82
N ASP A 83 9.24 1.92 10.64
CA ASP A 83 10.54 2.57 10.46
C ASP A 83 10.64 3.40 9.16
N VAL A 84 9.73 3.18 8.19
CA VAL A 84 9.62 4.03 6.99
C VAL A 84 8.58 5.12 7.16
N MET A 85 7.38 4.74 7.60
CA MET A 85 6.24 5.67 7.57
C MET A 85 6.26 6.69 8.71
N LEU A 86 6.74 6.33 9.89
CA LEU A 86 6.75 7.24 11.04
C LEU A 86 7.73 8.40 10.84
N PRO A 87 8.99 8.20 10.42
CA PRO A 87 9.88 9.33 10.13
C PRO A 87 9.31 10.28 9.06
N TYR A 88 8.65 9.72 8.03
CA TYR A 88 7.96 10.55 7.04
C TYR A 88 6.88 11.43 7.68
N VAL A 89 6.02 10.87 8.55
CA VAL A 89 4.97 11.62 9.23
C VAL A 89 5.56 12.65 10.20
N ASP A 90 6.54 12.26 11.00
CA ASP A 90 7.18 13.12 12.00
C ASP A 90 7.89 14.32 11.34
N SER A 91 8.39 14.17 10.11
CA SER A 91 9.00 15.29 9.36
C SER A 91 8.07 16.49 9.16
N PHE A 92 6.75 16.29 9.18
CA PHE A 92 5.77 17.38 9.05
C PHE A 92 5.57 18.15 10.37
N ALA A 93 6.02 17.62 11.51
CA ALA A 93 6.01 18.34 12.77
C ALA A 93 7.17 19.32 12.93
N GLU A 94 8.17 19.28 12.04
CA GLU A 94 9.34 20.16 12.10
C GLU A 94 9.05 21.60 11.62
N SER A 95 8.05 21.76 10.75
CA SER A 95 7.61 23.06 10.23
C SER A 95 6.19 23.35 10.68
N VAL A 96 6.06 24.36 11.53
CA VAL A 96 4.78 24.74 12.15
C VAL A 96 4.48 26.23 11.96
N GLU A 97 3.21 26.55 11.97
CA GLU A 97 2.66 27.90 11.94
C GLU A 97 1.85 28.15 13.22
N ALA A 98 2.00 29.33 13.80
CA ALA A 98 1.20 29.75 14.94
C ALA A 98 -0.25 30.01 14.50
N ALA A 99 -1.20 29.44 15.23
CA ALA A 99 -2.63 29.62 15.01
C ALA A 99 -3.35 29.89 16.33
N GLU A 100 -4.43 30.66 16.29
CA GLU A 100 -5.28 30.86 17.46
C GLU A 100 -6.35 29.77 17.52
N ARG A 101 -6.40 29.03 18.64
CA ARG A 101 -7.49 28.10 18.95
C ARG A 101 -8.28 28.60 20.15
N THR A 102 -9.60 28.49 20.07
CA THR A 102 -10.44 28.77 21.24
C THR A 102 -10.57 27.52 22.10
N GLU A 103 -10.16 27.61 23.34
CA GLU A 103 -10.30 26.55 24.33
C GLU A 103 -11.10 27.04 25.54
N THR A 104 -11.69 26.11 26.28
CA THR A 104 -12.39 26.42 27.52
C THR A 104 -11.39 26.31 28.65
N ASP A 105 -11.16 27.42 29.35
CA ASP A 105 -10.32 27.46 30.54
C ASP A 105 -10.91 26.53 31.62
N PRO A 106 -10.17 25.51 32.08
CA PRO A 106 -10.67 24.54 33.05
C PRO A 106 -10.93 25.14 34.44
N GLU A 107 -10.28 26.24 34.81
CA GLU A 107 -10.48 26.91 36.10
C GLU A 107 -11.64 27.91 36.05
N THR A 108 -11.74 28.69 34.97
CA THR A 108 -12.72 29.78 34.89
C THR A 108 -13.96 29.45 34.07
N GLY A 109 -13.95 28.36 33.30
CA GLY A 109 -15.02 27.94 32.38
C GLY A 109 -15.23 28.88 31.18
N LYS A 110 -14.39 29.91 31.02
CA LYS A 110 -14.51 30.90 29.94
C LYS A 110 -13.78 30.44 28.69
N ARG A 111 -14.28 30.88 27.53
CA ARG A 111 -13.59 30.68 26.25
C ARG A 111 -12.42 31.65 26.15
N VAL A 112 -11.22 31.12 26.08
CA VAL A 112 -9.98 31.88 25.91
C VAL A 112 -9.33 31.52 24.57
N LYS A 113 -8.62 32.48 23.98
CA LYS A 113 -7.79 32.22 22.80
C LYS A 113 -6.42 31.77 23.28
N VAL A 114 -5.99 30.62 22.80
CA VAL A 114 -4.68 30.04 23.07
C VAL A 114 -3.95 29.93 21.74
N GLU A 115 -2.69 30.32 21.72
CA GLU A 115 -1.81 30.10 20.59
C GLU A 115 -1.42 28.63 20.53
N VAL A 116 -1.62 28.00 19.39
CA VAL A 116 -1.28 26.60 19.12
C VAL A 116 -0.42 26.51 17.87
N GLU A 117 0.49 25.56 17.84
CA GLU A 117 1.29 25.26 16.66
C GLU A 117 0.53 24.26 15.76
N LEU A 118 0.36 24.61 14.49
CA LEU A 118 -0.18 23.72 13.46
C LEU A 118 0.91 23.37 12.47
N CYS A 119 0.97 22.12 12.01
CA CYS A 119 1.90 21.75 10.95
C CYS A 119 1.61 22.58 9.69
N ALA A 120 2.65 23.17 9.10
CA ALA A 120 2.55 24.02 7.92
C ALA A 120 2.13 23.23 6.66
N ASP A 121 2.39 21.92 6.66
CA ASP A 121 2.00 20.98 5.63
C ASP A 121 1.51 19.66 6.27
N ALA A 122 0.89 18.79 5.49
CA ALA A 122 0.32 17.55 5.98
C ALA A 122 0.86 16.31 5.22
N PRO A 123 1.09 15.19 5.91
CA PRO A 123 1.51 13.97 5.25
C PRO A 123 0.43 13.47 4.29
N GLN A 124 0.83 13.11 3.08
CA GLN A 124 -0.02 12.47 2.08
C GLN A 124 0.45 11.04 1.82
N LEU A 125 -0.50 10.10 1.87
CA LEU A 125 -0.32 8.69 1.54
C LEU A 125 -1.08 8.37 0.25
N ILE A 126 -0.40 7.76 -0.72
CA ILE A 126 -1.00 7.29 -1.98
C ILE A 126 -0.97 5.77 -1.99
N VAL A 127 -2.11 5.17 -2.31
CA VAL A 127 -2.24 3.73 -2.59
C VAL A 127 -2.77 3.53 -4.01
N PRO A 128 -2.53 2.37 -4.65
CA PRO A 128 -2.87 2.23 -6.07
C PRO A 128 -4.39 2.23 -6.33
N SER A 129 -5.16 1.58 -5.45
CA SER A 129 -6.60 1.38 -5.62
C SER A 129 -7.37 1.51 -4.30
N ARG A 130 -8.71 1.49 -4.35
CA ARG A 130 -9.56 1.50 -3.14
C ARG A 130 -9.26 0.35 -2.19
N ALA A 131 -8.90 -0.82 -2.73
CA ALA A 131 -8.55 -1.96 -1.91
C ALA A 131 -7.30 -1.68 -1.05
N GLY A 132 -6.38 -0.84 -1.53
CA GLY A 132 -5.27 -0.31 -0.72
C GLY A 132 -5.73 0.54 0.47
N ILE A 133 -6.77 1.37 0.31
CA ILE A 133 -7.36 2.14 1.42
C ILE A 133 -7.95 1.19 2.47
N ASP A 134 -8.68 0.17 2.02
CA ASP A 134 -9.26 -0.81 2.92
C ASP A 134 -8.20 -1.62 3.68
N PHE A 135 -7.07 -1.91 3.02
CA PHE A 135 -5.93 -2.55 3.65
C PHE A 135 -5.24 -1.65 4.69
N VAL A 136 -5.00 -0.38 4.37
CA VAL A 136 -4.48 0.61 5.35
C VAL A 136 -5.38 0.68 6.59
N ARG A 137 -6.71 0.68 6.38
CA ARG A 137 -7.69 0.66 7.48
C ARG A 137 -7.65 -0.64 8.27
N LEU A 138 -7.42 -1.77 7.62
CA LEU A 138 -7.30 -3.07 8.26
C LEU A 138 -6.06 -3.11 9.17
N LEU A 139 -4.90 -2.67 8.67
CA LEU A 139 -3.66 -2.53 9.44
C LEU A 139 -3.84 -1.59 10.64
N GLY A 140 -4.45 -0.42 10.41
CA GLY A 140 -4.75 0.52 11.48
C GLY A 140 -5.56 -0.11 12.62
N ARG A 141 -6.58 -0.92 12.29
CA ARG A 141 -7.38 -1.65 13.29
C ARG A 141 -6.60 -2.75 14.00
N SER A 142 -5.75 -3.50 13.30
CA SER A 142 -5.04 -4.65 13.86
C SER A 142 -3.87 -4.26 14.78
N MET A 143 -3.34 -3.03 14.62
CA MET A 143 -2.13 -2.56 15.29
C MET A 143 -2.38 -1.58 16.43
N ARG A 144 -3.34 -0.64 16.31
CA ARG A 144 -3.43 0.57 17.17
C ARG A 144 -3.56 0.34 18.69
N PHE A 145 -4.04 -0.84 19.10
CA PHE A 145 -4.27 -1.18 20.51
C PHE A 145 -3.43 -2.39 20.98
N ARG A 146 -2.39 -2.76 20.22
CA ARG A 146 -1.47 -3.79 20.65
C ARG A 146 -0.68 -3.31 21.87
N ARG A 147 -0.53 -4.19 22.86
CA ARG A 147 0.29 -3.94 24.05
C ARG A 147 1.77 -4.09 23.72
N THR A 148 2.57 -3.22 24.32
CA THR A 148 4.03 -3.23 24.22
C THR A 148 4.61 -3.84 25.50
N ALA A 149 5.88 -4.24 25.45
CA ALA A 149 6.58 -4.82 26.61
C ALA A 149 6.67 -3.80 27.77
N GLU A 150 6.78 -2.51 27.44
CA GLU A 150 6.82 -1.42 28.43
C GLU A 150 5.50 -1.24 29.18
N GLN A 151 4.37 -1.51 28.52
CA GLN A 151 3.04 -1.34 29.08
C GLN A 151 2.58 -2.56 29.88
N ASP A 152 2.97 -3.76 29.43
CA ASP A 152 2.59 -5.02 30.03
C ASP A 152 3.67 -6.08 29.75
N PRO A 153 4.68 -6.20 30.64
CA PRO A 153 5.79 -7.14 30.47
C PRO A 153 5.34 -8.61 30.40
N GLU A 154 4.20 -8.94 30.99
CA GLU A 154 3.65 -10.31 31.04
C GLU A 154 2.78 -10.64 29.82
N THR A 155 2.54 -9.68 28.91
CA THR A 155 1.77 -9.94 27.68
C THR A 155 2.47 -10.99 26.81
N PRO A 156 1.77 -12.05 26.38
CA PRO A 156 2.31 -12.99 25.42
C PRO A 156 2.57 -12.30 24.06
N HIS A 157 3.86 -12.18 23.71
CA HIS A 157 4.39 -11.56 22.48
C HIS A 157 4.01 -10.07 22.34
N PRO A 158 4.69 -9.19 23.10
CA PRO A 158 4.47 -7.75 23.03
C PRO A 158 4.86 -7.19 21.65
N ALA A 159 4.10 -6.21 21.18
CA ALA A 159 4.43 -5.51 19.94
C ALA A 159 5.56 -4.49 20.18
N PRO A 160 6.46 -4.25 19.20
CA PRO A 160 7.39 -3.13 19.25
C PRO A 160 6.65 -1.79 19.43
N PRO A 161 7.15 -0.82 20.23
CA PRO A 161 6.42 0.42 20.54
C PRO A 161 5.95 1.25 19.34
N ARG A 162 6.73 1.22 18.25
CA ARG A 162 6.39 1.89 16.98
C ARG A 162 5.20 1.29 16.24
N VAL A 163 4.90 0.01 16.44
CA VAL A 163 3.80 -0.69 15.74
C VAL A 163 2.42 -0.13 16.15
N PRO A 164 2.08 -0.02 17.46
CA PRO A 164 0.85 0.66 17.86
C PRO A 164 0.75 2.12 17.42
N LEU A 165 1.86 2.86 17.41
CA LEU A 165 1.89 4.25 16.95
C LEU A 165 1.55 4.35 15.46
N LEU A 166 2.19 3.53 14.62
CA LEU A 166 1.83 3.44 13.19
C LEU A 166 0.35 3.04 13.03
N GLY A 167 -0.15 2.09 13.83
CA GLY A 167 -1.56 1.70 13.81
C GLY A 167 -2.53 2.86 14.06
N ARG A 168 -2.18 3.80 14.95
CA ARG A 168 -2.97 5.02 15.19
C ARG A 168 -2.95 5.96 13.98
N TRP A 169 -1.79 6.16 13.36
CA TRP A 169 -1.66 6.96 12.14
C TRP A 169 -2.41 6.36 10.96
N LEU A 170 -2.27 5.06 10.70
CA LEU A 170 -3.03 4.37 9.63
C LEU A 170 -4.54 4.40 9.89
N THR A 171 -4.95 4.35 11.16
CA THR A 171 -6.36 4.59 11.52
C THR A 171 -6.75 6.02 11.14
N HIS A 172 -5.97 7.03 11.49
CA HIS A 172 -6.24 8.43 11.12
C HIS A 172 -6.36 8.60 9.60
N PHE A 173 -5.38 8.15 8.81
CA PHE A 173 -5.43 8.20 7.35
C PHE A 173 -6.68 7.52 6.79
N GLY A 174 -6.99 6.32 7.29
CA GLY A 174 -8.14 5.54 6.88
C GLY A 174 -9.50 6.20 7.18
N GLU A 175 -9.62 6.86 8.34
CA GLU A 175 -10.79 7.66 8.70
C GLU A 175 -10.92 8.89 7.79
N ARG A 176 -9.79 9.57 7.54
CA ARG A 176 -9.72 10.79 6.72
C ARG A 176 -9.98 10.52 5.25
N ALA A 177 -9.70 9.33 4.73
CA ALA A 177 -10.06 8.94 3.37
C ALA A 177 -11.57 9.00 3.09
N ARG A 178 -12.41 8.89 4.14
CA ARG A 178 -13.88 8.97 4.02
C ARG A 178 -14.43 10.40 4.11
N VAL A 179 -13.61 11.36 4.52
CA VAL A 179 -14.04 12.76 4.65
C VAL A 179 -13.98 13.42 3.27
N PRO A 180 -15.10 13.99 2.77
CA PRO A 180 -15.08 14.73 1.50
C PRO A 180 -14.02 15.84 1.51
N GLY A 181 -13.26 15.97 0.42
CA GLY A 181 -12.20 16.98 0.29
C GLY A 181 -10.86 16.61 0.94
N SER A 182 -10.82 15.67 1.89
CA SER A 182 -9.58 15.23 2.53
C SER A 182 -8.62 14.55 1.56
N SER A 183 -7.38 15.01 1.50
CA SER A 183 -6.35 14.49 0.58
C SER A 183 -5.19 13.78 1.32
N LEU A 184 -5.40 13.34 2.56
CA LEU A 184 -4.35 12.66 3.34
C LEU A 184 -4.11 11.21 2.90
N LEU A 185 -5.13 10.52 2.41
CA LEU A 185 -5.03 9.17 1.86
C LEU A 185 -5.84 9.10 0.58
N LEU A 186 -5.17 8.84 -0.54
CA LEU A 186 -5.76 8.81 -1.88
C LEU A 186 -5.52 7.47 -2.56
N ALA A 187 -6.56 6.92 -3.17
CA ALA A 187 -6.42 5.84 -4.15
C ALA A 187 -6.14 6.46 -5.52
N LEU A 188 -5.06 6.04 -6.18
CA LEU A 188 -4.67 6.59 -7.48
C LEU A 188 -5.74 6.31 -8.54
N SER A 189 -6.33 5.11 -8.55
CA SER A 189 -7.47 4.77 -9.42
C SER A 189 -8.63 5.76 -9.29
N ASP A 190 -8.98 6.17 -8.07
CA ASP A 190 -10.06 7.12 -7.81
C ASP A 190 -9.73 8.56 -8.20
N VAL A 191 -8.46 8.96 -8.05
CA VAL A 191 -8.01 10.29 -8.50
C VAL A 191 -8.03 10.34 -10.02
N LEU A 192 -7.53 9.31 -10.70
CA LEU A 192 -7.53 9.22 -12.15
C LEU A 192 -8.93 9.15 -12.74
N ALA A 193 -9.82 8.31 -12.19
CA ALA A 193 -11.21 8.16 -12.65
C ALA A 193 -12.06 9.43 -12.43
N ARG A 194 -11.60 10.40 -11.63
CA ARG A 194 -12.21 11.74 -11.54
C ARG A 194 -11.78 12.69 -12.66
N HIS A 195 -10.63 12.45 -13.28
CA HIS A 195 -10.07 13.29 -14.34
C HIS A 195 -10.25 12.67 -15.73
N TRP A 196 -10.50 11.38 -15.80
CA TRP A 196 -10.62 10.64 -17.05
C TRP A 196 -11.88 9.78 -17.04
N THR A 197 -12.64 9.83 -18.13
CA THR A 197 -13.77 8.94 -18.38
C THR A 197 -13.33 7.86 -19.35
N THR A 198 -13.33 6.61 -18.90
CA THR A 198 -13.02 5.44 -19.73
C THR A 198 -14.31 4.81 -20.30
N GLY A 199 -14.14 3.87 -21.24
CA GLY A 199 -15.22 2.98 -21.66
C GLY A 199 -15.60 1.90 -20.62
N GLN A 200 -14.80 1.71 -19.58
CA GLN A 200 -14.89 0.60 -18.61
C GLN A 200 -15.79 0.92 -17.43
N SER A 201 -16.39 -0.08 -16.80
CA SER A 201 -17.10 0.11 -15.53
C SER A 201 -16.16 0.66 -14.45
N GLY A 202 -16.74 1.29 -13.42
CA GLY A 202 -15.93 1.78 -12.29
C GLY A 202 -15.25 0.67 -11.47
N LEU A 203 -15.65 -0.60 -11.66
CA LEU A 203 -14.98 -1.76 -11.08
C LEU A 203 -13.71 -2.09 -11.86
N GLU A 204 -13.79 -2.15 -13.18
CA GLU A 204 -12.64 -2.36 -14.08
C GLU A 204 -11.61 -1.22 -13.93
N ASP A 205 -12.05 0.02 -13.72
CA ASP A 205 -11.14 1.15 -13.43
C ASP A 205 -10.34 0.98 -12.13
N GLN A 206 -10.68 0.03 -11.24
CA GLN A 206 -9.84 -0.30 -10.07
C GLN A 206 -8.60 -1.11 -10.46
N HIS A 207 -8.56 -1.71 -11.65
CA HIS A 207 -7.35 -2.28 -12.22
C HIS A 207 -6.48 -1.13 -12.78
N LEU A 208 -5.55 -0.63 -11.96
CA LEU A 208 -4.77 0.57 -12.27
C LEU A 208 -4.08 0.52 -13.64
N GLY A 209 -3.48 -0.63 -14.00
CA GLY A 209 -2.85 -0.80 -15.32
C GLY A 209 -3.83 -0.70 -16.50
N ALA A 210 -5.07 -1.15 -16.32
CA ALA A 210 -6.10 -1.09 -17.34
C ALA A 210 -6.65 0.34 -17.50
N LEU A 211 -6.84 1.03 -16.37
CA LEU A 211 -7.18 2.46 -16.35
C LEU A 211 -6.11 3.31 -17.05
N LEU A 212 -4.83 3.07 -16.75
CA LEU A 212 -3.73 3.78 -17.41
C LEU A 212 -3.67 3.47 -18.91
N ALA A 213 -3.94 2.22 -19.31
CA ALA A 213 -4.02 1.82 -20.71
C ALA A 213 -5.16 2.52 -21.48
N TRP A 214 -6.26 2.86 -20.81
CA TRP A 214 -7.31 3.70 -21.41
C TRP A 214 -6.90 5.17 -21.56
N ILE A 215 -6.14 5.69 -20.58
CA ILE A 215 -5.69 7.08 -20.56
C ILE A 215 -4.62 7.32 -21.62
N ALA A 216 -3.66 6.41 -21.72
CA ALA A 216 -2.52 6.50 -22.62
C ALA A 216 -2.28 5.15 -23.33
N PRO A 217 -3.16 4.74 -24.26
CA PRO A 217 -2.96 3.50 -25.01
C PRO A 217 -1.73 3.62 -25.92
N PRO A 218 -1.00 2.51 -26.17
CA PRO A 218 0.08 2.47 -27.15
C PRO A 218 -0.38 2.90 -28.55
N ASP A 219 0.55 3.41 -29.35
CA ASP A 219 0.28 3.85 -30.72
C ASP A 219 -0.35 2.73 -31.57
N GLY A 220 -1.40 3.08 -32.31
CA GLY A 220 -2.10 2.16 -33.22
C GLY A 220 -3.09 1.19 -32.56
N GLY A 221 -3.28 1.23 -31.24
CA GLY A 221 -4.28 0.43 -30.52
C GLY A 221 -5.35 1.28 -29.81
N SER A 222 -6.48 0.66 -29.50
CA SER A 222 -7.51 1.27 -28.65
C SER A 222 -7.23 1.04 -27.16
N GLY A 223 -7.79 1.91 -26.32
CA GLY A 223 -7.79 1.77 -24.86
C GLY A 223 -8.44 0.47 -24.40
N ALA A 224 -9.49 0.00 -25.09
CA ALA A 224 -10.14 -1.27 -24.78
C ALA A 224 -9.20 -2.47 -25.00
N GLU A 225 -8.50 -2.52 -26.13
CA GLU A 225 -7.52 -3.59 -26.43
C GLU A 225 -6.30 -3.53 -25.51
N ALA A 226 -5.83 -2.32 -25.19
CA ALA A 226 -4.70 -2.13 -24.29
C ALA A 226 -5.05 -2.51 -22.84
N ALA A 227 -6.26 -2.17 -22.37
CA ALA A 227 -6.77 -2.56 -21.07
C ALA A 227 -6.95 -4.09 -20.96
N LEU A 228 -7.55 -4.72 -21.97
CA LEU A 228 -7.71 -6.17 -22.01
C LEU A 228 -6.36 -6.90 -21.97
N ARG A 229 -5.35 -6.36 -22.66
CA ARG A 229 -3.97 -6.88 -22.56
C ARG A 229 -3.40 -6.70 -21.16
N ALA A 230 -3.55 -5.53 -20.54
CA ALA A 230 -3.10 -5.33 -19.16
C ALA A 230 -3.75 -6.33 -18.18
N GLU A 231 -5.01 -6.69 -18.38
CA GLU A 231 -5.72 -7.63 -17.50
C GLU A 231 -5.34 -9.11 -17.75
N LEU A 232 -5.07 -9.49 -19.00
CA LEU A 232 -5.03 -10.90 -19.40
C LEU A 232 -3.69 -11.39 -19.94
N GLU A 233 -2.82 -10.48 -20.42
CA GLU A 233 -1.58 -10.88 -21.08
C GLU A 233 -0.64 -11.56 -20.08
N ARG A 234 -0.17 -12.75 -20.46
CA ARG A 234 0.69 -13.58 -19.62
C ARG A 234 1.99 -13.92 -20.35
N ASP A 235 3.06 -14.06 -19.59
CA ASP A 235 4.32 -14.58 -20.08
C ASP A 235 4.23 -16.10 -20.38
N THR A 236 5.32 -16.66 -20.92
CA THR A 236 5.42 -18.09 -21.22
C THR A 236 5.32 -19.00 -19.99
N ALA A 237 5.55 -18.46 -18.79
CA ALA A 237 5.39 -19.15 -17.51
C ALA A 237 3.96 -19.02 -16.94
N GLY A 238 3.07 -18.34 -17.66
CA GLY A 238 1.68 -18.13 -17.28
C GLY A 238 1.47 -17.07 -16.20
N GLN A 239 2.41 -16.13 -16.03
CA GLN A 239 2.31 -15.02 -15.09
C GLN A 239 1.81 -13.76 -15.80
N LEU A 240 0.98 -12.95 -15.14
CA LEU A 240 0.51 -11.69 -15.71
C LEU A 240 1.67 -10.73 -15.98
N LEU A 241 1.66 -10.09 -17.16
CA LEU A 241 2.61 -9.04 -17.50
C LEU A 241 2.34 -7.74 -16.74
N CYS A 242 1.07 -7.47 -16.41
CA CYS A 242 0.66 -6.38 -15.54
C CYS A 242 -0.09 -6.97 -14.34
N PRO A 243 0.62 -7.33 -13.25
CA PRO A 243 -0.01 -7.82 -12.04
C PRO A 243 -1.00 -6.81 -11.47
N PRO A 244 -2.06 -7.26 -10.75
CA PRO A 244 -2.96 -6.36 -10.05
C PRO A 244 -2.19 -5.44 -9.10
N ALA A 245 -2.60 -4.18 -9.03
CA ALA A 245 -1.96 -3.14 -8.23
C ALA A 245 -2.26 -3.24 -6.72
N GLY A 246 -2.24 -4.47 -6.20
CA GLY A 246 -2.49 -4.82 -4.81
C GLY A 246 -3.90 -4.47 -4.29
N PRO A 247 -4.22 -4.86 -3.04
CA PRO A 247 -3.46 -5.77 -2.18
C PRO A 247 -3.54 -7.24 -2.61
N ALA A 248 -4.47 -7.60 -3.48
CA ALA A 248 -4.59 -8.97 -3.98
C ALA A 248 -3.51 -9.28 -5.02
N THR A 249 -3.08 -10.54 -5.04
CA THR A 249 -2.14 -11.11 -6.01
C THR A 249 -2.86 -12.01 -7.02
N ASP A 250 -2.21 -12.30 -8.14
CA ASP A 250 -2.74 -13.25 -9.13
C ASP A 250 -2.66 -14.70 -8.61
N PRO A 251 -3.72 -15.52 -8.76
CA PRO A 251 -3.67 -16.90 -8.31
C PRO A 251 -2.57 -17.75 -8.96
N ALA A 252 -2.13 -17.45 -10.18
CA ALA A 252 -1.03 -18.19 -10.79
C ALA A 252 0.32 -17.81 -10.17
N PHE A 253 0.49 -16.55 -9.75
CA PHE A 253 1.64 -16.12 -8.95
C PHE A 253 1.67 -16.84 -7.60
N ASP A 254 0.54 -16.83 -6.87
CA ASP A 254 0.45 -17.45 -5.55
C ASP A 254 0.74 -18.95 -5.60
N ASN A 255 0.10 -19.68 -6.51
CA ASN A 255 0.17 -21.14 -6.53
C ASN A 255 1.44 -21.68 -7.20
N LYS A 256 1.94 -21.02 -8.25
CA LYS A 256 3.06 -21.56 -9.05
C LYS A 256 4.42 -21.00 -8.66
N LEU A 257 4.47 -19.79 -8.08
CA LEU A 257 5.73 -19.14 -7.73
C LEU A 257 5.89 -18.99 -6.22
N LEU A 258 4.94 -18.31 -5.57
CA LEU A 258 5.07 -17.94 -4.17
C LEU A 258 4.99 -19.16 -3.24
N ALA A 259 3.97 -20.00 -3.36
CA ALA A 259 3.83 -21.18 -2.50
C ALA A 259 5.05 -22.12 -2.55
N PRO A 260 5.61 -22.48 -3.73
CA PRO A 260 6.85 -23.25 -3.79
C PRO A 260 8.07 -22.54 -3.19
N ALA A 261 8.13 -21.20 -3.25
CA ALA A 261 9.22 -20.44 -2.63
C ALA A 261 9.11 -20.45 -1.10
N ILE A 262 7.91 -20.28 -0.56
CA ILE A 262 7.62 -20.41 0.87
C ILE A 262 7.97 -21.83 1.36
N GLU A 263 7.61 -22.88 0.61
CA GLU A 263 7.98 -24.26 0.98
C GLU A 263 9.49 -24.48 1.01
N ARG A 264 10.26 -23.88 0.09
CA ARG A 264 11.73 -23.92 0.12
C ARG A 264 12.27 -23.23 1.36
N TYR A 265 11.73 -22.07 1.69
CA TYR A 265 12.08 -21.32 2.90
C TYR A 265 11.78 -22.13 4.17
N ASP A 266 10.61 -22.74 4.28
CA ASP A 266 10.23 -23.57 5.42
C ASP A 266 11.16 -24.78 5.58
N ARG A 267 11.48 -25.47 4.47
CA ARG A 267 12.46 -26.58 4.48
C ARG A 267 13.85 -26.13 4.92
N ALA A 268 14.31 -24.97 4.44
CA ALA A 268 15.60 -24.41 4.84
C ALA A 268 15.63 -24.07 6.34
N ARG A 269 14.56 -23.47 6.89
CA ARG A 269 14.44 -23.19 8.33
C ARG A 269 14.44 -24.45 9.18
N GLN A 270 13.71 -25.48 8.76
CA GLN A 270 13.68 -26.76 9.46
C GLN A 270 15.06 -27.43 9.46
N ALA A 271 15.75 -27.40 8.32
CA ALA A 271 17.11 -27.90 8.23
C ALA A 271 18.04 -27.12 9.17
N LEU A 272 18.01 -25.78 9.16
CA LEU A 272 18.81 -24.95 10.06
C LEU A 272 18.56 -25.29 11.53
N ALA A 273 17.29 -25.43 11.94
CA ALA A 273 16.92 -25.80 13.31
C ALA A 273 17.43 -27.19 13.71
N ALA A 274 17.61 -28.10 12.75
CA ALA A 274 18.13 -29.45 12.96
C ALA A 274 19.67 -29.55 12.82
N ALA A 275 20.40 -28.43 12.82
CA ALA A 275 21.86 -28.44 12.74
C ALA A 275 22.48 -28.91 14.06
N GLU A 276 23.34 -29.93 14.00
CA GLU A 276 24.00 -30.50 15.19
C GLU A 276 25.35 -29.85 15.49
N ASP A 277 25.94 -29.16 14.51
CA ASP A 277 27.21 -28.45 14.64
C ASP A 277 27.17 -27.06 13.96
N GLY A 278 28.15 -26.22 14.32
CA GLY A 278 28.23 -24.84 13.87
C GLY A 278 28.53 -24.67 12.38
N MET A 279 29.25 -25.61 11.76
CA MET A 279 29.60 -25.53 10.33
C MET A 279 28.36 -25.86 9.48
N ALA A 280 27.62 -26.90 9.85
CA ALA A 280 26.34 -27.24 9.25
C ALA A 280 25.30 -26.13 9.48
N ALA A 281 25.31 -25.45 10.63
CA ALA A 281 24.43 -24.32 10.88
C ALA A 281 24.71 -23.13 9.95
N ASP A 282 25.98 -22.81 9.70
CA ASP A 282 26.37 -21.69 8.82
C ASP A 282 25.96 -21.93 7.36
N ASP A 283 26.23 -23.12 6.83
CA ASP A 283 25.80 -23.50 5.47
C ASP A 283 24.27 -23.44 5.32
N ARG A 284 23.54 -23.93 6.33
CA ARG A 284 22.06 -23.94 6.34
C ARG A 284 21.49 -22.53 6.51
N LEU A 285 22.17 -21.65 7.24
CA LEU A 285 21.81 -20.24 7.33
C LEU A 285 21.91 -19.58 5.95
N GLY A 286 22.98 -19.87 5.19
CA GLY A 286 23.11 -19.43 3.81
C GLY A 286 21.95 -19.87 2.92
N ALA A 287 21.46 -21.11 3.09
CA ALA A 287 20.29 -21.62 2.38
C ALA A 287 18.98 -20.90 2.77
N VAL A 288 18.79 -20.56 4.05
CA VAL A 288 17.65 -19.75 4.50
C VAL A 288 17.68 -18.37 3.87
N THR A 289 18.81 -17.68 3.94
CA THR A 289 18.97 -16.34 3.35
C THR A 289 18.76 -16.36 1.83
N ALA A 290 19.22 -17.41 1.14
CA ALA A 290 18.94 -17.56 -0.30
C ALA A 290 17.44 -17.70 -0.58
N ALA A 291 16.73 -18.52 0.19
CA ALA A 291 15.28 -18.68 0.04
C ALA A 291 14.49 -17.39 0.38
N GLU A 292 14.95 -16.60 1.36
CA GLU A 292 14.38 -15.27 1.66
C GLU A 292 14.55 -14.31 0.48
N ARG A 293 15.74 -14.28 -0.13
CA ARG A 293 16.01 -13.44 -1.32
C ARG A 293 15.15 -13.84 -2.52
N ASP A 294 14.91 -15.14 -2.72
CA ASP A 294 13.99 -15.61 -3.76
C ASP A 294 12.58 -15.04 -3.56
N ILE A 295 12.08 -15.06 -2.32
CA ILE A 295 10.74 -14.52 -2.01
C ILE A 295 10.72 -13.00 -2.19
N LEU A 296 11.75 -12.29 -1.71
CA LEU A 296 11.90 -10.85 -1.93
C LEU A 296 11.84 -10.50 -3.43
N ALA A 297 12.60 -11.20 -4.27
CA ALA A 297 12.61 -10.98 -5.71
C ALA A 297 11.24 -11.24 -6.37
N LEU A 298 10.48 -12.23 -5.89
CA LEU A 298 9.11 -12.49 -6.36
C LEU A 298 8.15 -11.37 -5.97
N VAL A 299 8.20 -10.90 -4.73
CA VAL A 299 7.38 -9.78 -4.24
C VAL A 299 7.72 -8.51 -5.01
N GLU A 300 9.01 -8.24 -5.21
CA GLU A 300 9.49 -7.11 -6.00
C GLU A 300 8.96 -7.17 -7.43
N LYS A 301 9.15 -8.29 -8.14
CA LYS A 301 8.65 -8.47 -9.51
C LYS A 301 7.14 -8.26 -9.60
N CYS A 302 6.38 -8.63 -8.58
CA CYS A 302 4.93 -8.45 -8.54
C CYS A 302 4.52 -6.99 -8.27
N ALA A 303 5.20 -6.30 -7.36
CA ALA A 303 4.83 -4.95 -6.93
C ALA A 303 5.41 -3.85 -7.83
N LEU A 304 6.61 -4.03 -8.37
CA LEU A 304 7.35 -3.02 -9.11
C LEU A 304 6.62 -2.47 -10.34
N PRO A 305 5.86 -3.25 -11.14
CA PRO A 305 5.09 -2.69 -12.25
C PRO A 305 4.04 -1.64 -11.84
N THR A 306 3.62 -1.64 -10.58
CA THR A 306 2.66 -0.66 -10.03
C THR A 306 3.34 0.61 -9.53
N TRP A 307 4.61 0.51 -9.13
CA TRP A 307 5.40 1.62 -8.58
C TRP A 307 5.78 2.64 -9.66
#